data_AF-A0A1H0A5M6-F1
#
_entry.id   AF-A0A1H0A5M6-F1
#
_cell.length_a   1.000
_cell.length_b   1.000
_cell.length_c   1.000
_cell.angle_alpha   90.00
_cell.angle_beta   90.00
_cell.angle_gamma   90.00
#
_symmetry.space_group_name_H-M   'P 1'
#
loop_
_entity.id
_entity.type
_entity.pdbx_description
1 polymer ?
#
loop_
_entity_poly.entity_id
_entity_poly.type
_entity_poly.pdbx_seq_one_letter_code
_entity_poly.pdbx_strand_id
1 'polypeptide(L)'
;MADNGGIYRGPTGNNDPRWQAGWTAIPTREEATRPGTLRIDRDKIPEAIALFRNIKERMDDLAEEALTALKVEPMAEDRVSFWVAAELTAKGLTEPECAYNAIKAFRDQLQGMIDRLENTQRLMTSIEDTNRRGLRGQHG
;
A
#
# COMPACT_ATOMS: atom_id res chain seq x y z
N MET A 1 25.03 44.79 -11.53
CA MET A 1 24.88 43.50 -10.83
C MET A 1 23.44 43.38 -10.38
N ALA A 2 22.65 42.55 -11.06
CA ALA A 2 21.52 41.79 -10.54
C ALA A 2 20.93 40.98 -11.70
N ASP A 3 21.02 39.67 -11.56
CA ASP A 3 20.35 38.59 -12.29
C ASP A 3 18.83 38.62 -12.02
N ASN A 4 18.02 38.12 -12.97
CA ASN A 4 16.74 37.44 -12.67
C ASN A 4 16.04 36.94 -13.94
N GLY A 5 16.19 35.64 -14.19
CA GLY A 5 15.06 34.72 -14.03
C GLY A 5 13.87 34.89 -14.97
N GLY A 6 13.95 34.26 -16.14
CA GLY A 6 12.78 33.92 -16.93
C GLY A 6 12.04 32.74 -16.32
N ILE A 7 10.72 32.85 -16.11
CA ILE A 7 9.82 31.70 -15.97
C ILE A 7 8.56 31.97 -16.80
N TYR A 8 8.40 31.18 -17.86
CA TYR A 8 7.19 31.06 -18.66
C TYR A 8 6.02 30.58 -17.80
N ARG A 9 4.87 31.26 -17.91
CA ARG A 9 3.57 30.81 -17.41
C ARG A 9 2.74 30.29 -18.58
N GLY A 10 2.27 29.05 -18.47
CA GLY A 10 1.27 28.39 -19.32
C GLY A 10 0.68 27.16 -18.60
N PRO A 11 -0.55 26.71 -18.91
CA PRO A 11 -1.60 26.57 -17.88
C PRO A 11 -2.23 25.17 -17.69
N THR A 12 -2.91 25.04 -16.54
CA THR A 12 -4.05 24.17 -16.16
C THR A 12 -3.90 22.63 -16.12
N GLY A 13 -4.13 22.09 -14.92
CA GLY A 13 -4.81 20.80 -14.73
C GLY A 13 -4.05 19.76 -13.89
N ASN A 14 -4.31 19.69 -12.59
CA ASN A 14 -4.79 18.43 -11.98
C ASN A 14 -5.19 18.59 -10.50
N ASN A 15 -6.29 17.94 -10.15
CA ASN A 15 -6.79 17.71 -8.80
C ASN A 15 -5.78 16.87 -8.00
N ASP A 16 -5.03 17.48 -7.08
CA ASP A 16 -4.19 16.74 -6.13
C ASP A 16 -4.83 16.74 -4.73
N PRO A 17 -5.45 15.64 -4.26
CA PRO A 17 -6.16 15.63 -3.01
C PRO A 17 -5.18 15.42 -1.84
N ARG A 18 -4.88 16.51 -1.15
CA ARG A 18 -5.16 16.65 0.29
C ARG A 18 -4.62 15.56 1.26
N TRP A 19 -3.46 14.96 1.02
CA TRP A 19 -2.65 14.32 2.08
C TRP A 19 -2.00 15.37 3.02
N GLN A 20 -2.65 16.53 3.16
CA GLN A 20 -2.14 17.69 3.88
C GLN A 20 -2.12 17.42 5.39
N ALA A 21 -0.89 17.28 5.89
CA ALA A 21 -0.34 18.03 7.02
C ALA A 21 -0.78 17.70 8.46
N GLY A 22 -1.59 16.68 8.70
CA GLY A 22 -1.92 16.26 10.10
C GLY A 22 -0.83 15.44 10.81
N TRP A 23 0.04 14.74 10.06
CA TRP A 23 1.01 13.78 10.58
C TRP A 23 2.47 14.29 10.54
N THR A 24 2.69 15.57 10.22
CA THR A 24 3.98 16.17 9.90
C THR A 24 4.72 16.78 11.10
N ALA A 25 4.41 16.38 12.33
CA ALA A 25 5.24 16.77 13.48
C ALA A 25 6.63 16.14 13.30
N ILE A 26 7.65 16.98 13.10
CA ILE A 26 9.02 16.55 12.84
C ILE A 26 9.65 16.07 14.17
N PRO A 27 10.05 14.79 14.28
CA PRO A 27 10.69 14.26 15.49
C PRO A 27 12.12 14.79 15.65
N THR A 28 12.62 14.83 16.89
CA THR A 28 13.98 15.34 17.18
C THR A 28 15.06 14.34 16.73
N ARG A 29 16.31 14.83 16.57
CA ARG A 29 17.45 14.08 15.99
C ARG A 29 17.76 12.74 16.69
N GLU A 30 17.32 12.57 17.93
CA GLU A 30 17.47 11.36 18.75
C GLU A 30 16.36 10.31 18.49
N GLU A 31 15.21 10.71 17.95
CA GLU A 31 14.08 9.83 17.63
C GLU A 31 14.21 9.19 16.22
N ALA A 32 14.99 9.81 15.33
CA ALA A 32 15.14 9.42 13.92
C ALA A 32 16.19 8.31 13.63
N THR A 33 16.92 7.83 14.65
CA THR A 33 18.04 6.88 14.45
C THR A 33 17.71 5.40 14.67
N ARG A 34 16.44 5.04 14.91
CA ARG A 34 16.03 3.62 15.05
C ARG A 34 15.18 3.16 13.85
N PRO A 35 15.47 1.98 13.25
CA PRO A 35 14.81 1.55 12.03
C PRO A 35 13.31 1.28 12.20
N GLY A 36 12.49 2.08 11.49
CA GLY A 36 11.33 1.63 10.72
C GLY A 36 10.12 1.04 11.46
N THR A 37 9.81 1.49 12.68
CA THR A 37 8.57 1.03 13.34
C THR A 37 7.47 2.07 13.21
N LEU A 38 6.48 1.83 12.35
CA LEU A 38 5.23 2.59 12.33
C LEU A 38 4.52 2.35 13.67
N ARG A 39 4.39 3.40 14.49
CA ARG A 39 3.64 3.34 15.75
C ARG A 39 2.21 3.79 15.49
N ILE A 40 1.26 2.89 15.71
CA ILE A 40 -0.18 3.15 15.57
C ILE A 40 -0.77 3.14 16.97
N ASP A 41 -1.42 4.25 17.34
CA ASP A 41 -2.14 4.33 18.60
C ASP A 41 -3.32 3.35 18.60
N ARG A 42 -3.64 2.82 19.78
CA ARG A 42 -4.59 1.73 19.92
C ARG A 42 -5.98 2.06 19.38
N ASP A 43 -6.45 3.26 19.66
CA ASP A 43 -7.72 3.79 19.17
C ASP A 43 -7.73 4.01 17.64
N LYS A 44 -6.54 4.05 17.03
CA LYS A 44 -6.31 4.23 15.60
C LYS A 44 -6.14 2.94 14.82
N ILE A 45 -6.11 1.79 15.49
CA ILE A 45 -6.03 0.48 14.82
C ILE A 45 -7.15 0.27 13.79
N PRO A 46 -8.44 0.55 14.08
CA PRO A 46 -9.50 0.38 13.08
C PRO A 46 -9.35 1.31 11.87
N GLU A 47 -8.95 2.56 12.09
CA GLU A 47 -8.69 3.54 11.02
C GLU A 47 -7.51 3.11 10.14
N ALA A 48 -6.44 2.60 10.75
CA ALA A 48 -5.27 2.08 10.03
C ALA A 48 -5.61 0.84 9.19
N ILE A 49 -6.41 -0.09 9.72
CA ILE A 49 -6.89 -1.26 8.96
C ILE A 49 -7.71 -0.81 7.75
N ALA A 50 -8.64 0.14 7.93
CA ALA A 50 -9.47 0.64 6.84
C ALA A 50 -8.61 1.31 5.75
N LEU A 51 -7.61 2.10 6.14
CA LEU A 51 -6.68 2.74 5.21
C LEU A 51 -5.85 1.70 4.44
N PHE A 52 -5.26 0.72 5.12
CA PHE A 52 -4.48 -0.32 4.42
C PHE A 52 -5.34 -1.18 3.51
N ARG A 53 -6.60 -1.47 3.87
CA ARG A 53 -7.55 -2.15 2.98
C ARG A 53 -7.84 -1.35 1.73
N ASN A 54 -8.12 -0.05 1.85
CA ASN A 54 -8.36 0.82 0.69
C ASN A 54 -7.14 0.88 -0.24
N ILE A 55 -5.93 1.04 0.33
CA ILE A 55 -4.69 1.03 -0.46
C ILE A 55 -4.52 -0.32 -1.14
N LYS A 56 -4.77 -1.42 -0.44
CA LYS A 56 -4.69 -2.77 -1.00
C LYS A 56 -5.67 -2.95 -2.17
N GLU A 57 -6.91 -2.49 -2.06
CA GLU A 57 -7.90 -2.51 -3.14
C GLU A 57 -7.39 -1.76 -4.38
N ARG A 58 -6.81 -0.56 -4.21
CA ARG A 58 -6.19 0.17 -5.33
C ARG A 58 -5.01 -0.58 -5.94
N MET A 59 -4.23 -1.31 -5.14
CA MET A 59 -3.15 -2.15 -5.66
C MET A 59 -3.68 -3.36 -6.44
N ASP A 60 -4.86 -3.88 -6.08
CA ASP A 60 -5.52 -4.94 -6.83
C ASP A 60 -5.90 -4.43 -8.23
N ASP A 61 -6.52 -3.24 -8.33
CA ASP A 61 -6.85 -2.61 -9.62
C ASP A 61 -5.60 -2.37 -10.48
N LEU A 62 -4.53 -1.81 -9.89
CA LEU A 62 -3.27 -1.57 -10.59
C LEU A 62 -2.58 -2.86 -11.05
N ALA A 63 -2.75 -3.97 -10.32
CA ALA A 63 -2.21 -5.26 -10.73
C ALA A 63 -2.92 -5.79 -11.99
N GLU A 64 -4.24 -5.61 -12.09
CA GLU A 64 -5.01 -5.98 -13.28
C GLU A 64 -4.64 -5.12 -14.50
N GLU A 65 -4.46 -3.81 -14.30
CA GLU A 65 -3.98 -2.90 -15.33
C GLU A 65 -2.58 -3.29 -15.82
N ALA A 66 -1.64 -3.55 -14.91
CA ALA A 66 -0.29 -3.98 -15.24
C ALA A 66 -0.27 -5.30 -16.01
N LEU A 67 -1.10 -6.28 -15.60
CA LEU A 67 -1.21 -7.56 -16.29
C LEU A 67 -1.72 -7.40 -17.72
N THR A 68 -2.70 -6.51 -17.92
CA THR A 68 -3.25 -6.18 -19.24
C THR A 68 -2.21 -5.46 -20.10
N ALA A 69 -1.47 -4.51 -19.54
CA ALA A 69 -0.44 -3.75 -20.25
C ALA A 69 0.74 -4.63 -20.71
N LEU A 70 1.05 -5.69 -19.95
CA LEU A 70 2.13 -6.64 -20.28
C LEU A 70 1.69 -7.75 -21.25
N LYS A 71 0.38 -7.84 -21.54
CA LYS A 71 -0.14 -8.83 -22.47
C LYS A 71 0.24 -8.43 -23.89
N VAL A 72 0.96 -9.32 -24.57
CA VAL A 72 1.28 -9.18 -25.99
C VAL A 72 0.22 -9.89 -26.80
N GLU A 73 -0.40 -9.19 -27.75
CA GLU A 73 -1.36 -9.78 -28.69
C GLU A 73 -0.62 -10.40 -29.90
N PRO A 74 -1.12 -11.51 -30.47
CA PRO A 74 -0.54 -12.09 -31.66
C PRO A 74 -0.68 -11.16 -32.86
N MET A 75 0.37 -11.09 -33.68
CA MET A 75 0.39 -10.21 -34.86
C MET A 75 -0.39 -10.75 -36.06
N ALA A 76 -0.65 -12.07 -36.08
CA ALA A 76 -1.42 -12.75 -37.11
C ALA A 76 -2.09 -14.02 -36.55
N GLU A 77 -3.05 -14.58 -37.28
CA GLU A 77 -3.81 -15.77 -36.90
C GLU A 77 -3.04 -17.10 -37.14
N ASP A 78 -1.72 -17.06 -37.14
CA ASP A 78 -0.88 -18.24 -37.33
C ASP A 78 -0.32 -18.76 -36.00
N ARG A 79 0.00 -20.06 -35.97
CA ARG A 79 0.47 -20.74 -34.75
C ARG A 79 1.75 -20.12 -34.18
N VAL A 80 2.65 -19.60 -35.01
CA VAL A 80 3.90 -19.01 -34.56
C VAL A 80 3.62 -17.69 -33.87
N SER A 81 2.78 -16.82 -34.45
CA SER A 81 2.37 -15.56 -33.83
C SER A 81 1.72 -15.75 -32.46
N PHE A 82 0.82 -16.73 -32.31
CA PHE A 82 0.23 -17.07 -31.01
C PHE A 82 1.29 -17.54 -30.00
N TRP A 83 2.19 -18.42 -30.43
CA TRP A 83 3.23 -18.94 -29.54
C TRP A 83 4.20 -17.84 -29.09
N VAL A 84 4.64 -16.97 -30.00
CA VAL A 84 5.54 -15.85 -29.69
C VAL A 84 4.89 -14.86 -28.73
N ALA A 85 3.62 -14.50 -28.96
CA ALA A 85 2.88 -13.60 -28.08
C ALA A 85 2.73 -14.18 -26.66
N ALA A 86 2.45 -15.47 -26.54
CA ALA A 86 2.37 -16.17 -25.26
C ALA A 86 3.72 -16.19 -24.54
N GLU A 87 4.81 -16.50 -25.25
CA GLU A 87 6.16 -16.56 -24.68
C GLU A 87 6.64 -15.18 -24.20
N LEU A 88 6.39 -14.12 -24.98
CA LEU A 88 6.75 -12.75 -24.60
C LEU A 88 5.95 -12.28 -23.38
N THR A 89 4.64 -12.56 -23.35
CA THR A 89 3.78 -12.26 -22.20
C THR A 89 4.27 -12.99 -20.95
N ALA A 90 4.58 -14.29 -21.08
CA ALA A 90 5.08 -15.09 -19.97
C ALA A 90 6.41 -14.54 -19.44
N LYS A 91 7.37 -14.24 -20.34
CA LYS A 91 8.65 -13.63 -19.95
C LYS A 91 8.44 -12.32 -19.20
N GLY A 92 7.63 -11.40 -19.76
CA GLY A 92 7.32 -10.12 -19.14
C GLY A 92 6.72 -10.26 -17.74
N LEU A 93 5.90 -11.28 -17.48
CA LEU A 93 5.31 -11.54 -16.16
C LEU A 93 6.26 -12.25 -15.19
N THR A 94 7.22 -13.04 -15.69
CA THR A 94 8.15 -13.82 -14.85
C THR A 94 9.35 -13.02 -14.35
N GLU A 95 9.64 -11.86 -14.94
CA GLU A 95 10.77 -11.04 -14.50
C GLU A 95 10.54 -10.48 -13.09
N PRO A 96 11.49 -10.62 -12.15
CA PRO A 96 11.32 -10.14 -10.77
C PRO A 96 11.07 -8.64 -10.66
N GLU A 97 11.64 -7.85 -11.58
CA GLU A 97 11.49 -6.39 -11.63
C GLU A 97 10.25 -5.93 -12.40
N CYS A 98 9.45 -6.87 -12.91
CA CYS A 98 8.19 -6.55 -13.55
C CYS A 98 7.25 -5.80 -12.59
N ALA A 99 6.64 -4.73 -13.08
CA ALA A 99 5.71 -3.89 -12.31
C ALA A 99 4.61 -4.71 -11.63
N TYR A 100 4.09 -5.75 -12.31
CA TYR A 100 3.10 -6.66 -11.73
C TYR A 100 3.62 -7.37 -10.47
N ASN A 101 4.85 -7.89 -10.50
CA ASN A 101 5.45 -8.57 -9.36
C ASN A 101 5.74 -7.62 -8.20
N ALA A 102 6.18 -6.39 -8.50
CA ALA A 102 6.38 -5.36 -7.49
C ALA A 102 5.05 -4.95 -6.80
N ILE A 103 4.00 -4.72 -7.58
CA ILE A 103 2.66 -4.39 -7.07
C ILE A 103 2.14 -5.54 -6.21
N LYS A 104 2.26 -6.78 -6.68
CA LYS A 104 1.84 -7.97 -5.93
C LYS A 104 2.60 -8.10 -4.61
N ALA A 105 3.92 -7.93 -4.61
CA ALA A 105 4.72 -8.00 -3.40
C ALA A 105 4.31 -6.95 -2.37
N PHE A 106 4.05 -5.71 -2.81
CA PHE A 106 3.59 -4.64 -1.93
C PHE A 106 2.19 -4.90 -1.38
N ARG A 107 1.27 -5.42 -2.21
CA ARG A 107 -0.06 -5.87 -1.78
C ARG A 107 0.02 -6.95 -0.69
N ASP A 108 0.90 -7.95 -0.86
CA ASP A 108 1.09 -9.01 0.13
C ASP A 108 1.65 -8.46 1.46
N GLN A 109 2.52 -7.44 1.40
CA GLN A 109 2.98 -6.73 2.59
C GLN A 109 1.83 -6.00 3.30
N LEU A 110 0.96 -5.30 2.56
CA LEU A 110 -0.22 -4.63 3.13
C LEU A 110 -1.16 -5.62 3.81
N GLN A 111 -1.40 -6.79 3.19
CA GLN A 111 -2.19 -7.85 3.81
C GLN A 111 -1.56 -8.31 5.13
N GLY A 112 -0.24 -8.56 5.14
CA GLY A 112 0.46 -8.94 6.36
C GLY A 112 0.38 -7.88 7.46
N MET A 113 0.33 -6.60 7.12
CA MET A 113 0.12 -5.51 8.10
C MET A 113 -1.31 -5.51 8.64
N ILE A 114 -2.31 -5.68 7.78
CA ILE A 114 -3.73 -5.80 8.17
C ILE A 114 -3.91 -6.97 9.15
N ASP A 115 -3.39 -8.14 8.82
CA ASP A 115 -3.53 -9.35 9.64
C ASP A 115 -2.91 -9.16 11.04
N ARG A 116 -1.75 -8.49 11.11
CA ARG A 116 -1.10 -8.15 12.38
C ARG A 116 -1.96 -7.21 13.21
N LEU A 117 -2.49 -6.15 12.61
CA LEU A 117 -3.34 -5.19 13.31
C LEU A 117 -4.64 -5.82 13.81
N GLU A 118 -5.29 -6.67 12.99
CA GLU A 118 -6.47 -7.42 13.41
C GLU A 118 -6.19 -8.37 14.57
N ASN A 119 -5.05 -9.08 14.53
CA ASN A 119 -4.66 -9.95 15.62
C ASN A 119 -4.38 -9.15 16.91
N THR A 120 -3.72 -8.00 16.81
CA THR A 120 -3.53 -7.09 17.95
C THR A 120 -4.86 -6.61 18.51
N GLN A 121 -5.81 -6.22 17.66
CA GLN A 121 -7.14 -5.78 18.08
C GLN A 121 -7.89 -6.90 18.81
N ARG A 122 -7.91 -8.13 18.27
CA ARG A 122 -8.54 -9.29 18.91
C ARG A 122 -7.93 -9.60 20.28
N LEU A 123 -6.61 -9.59 20.39
CA LEU A 123 -5.90 -9.84 21.64
C LEU A 123 -6.28 -8.80 22.70
N MET A 124 -6.30 -7.52 22.32
CA MET A 124 -6.66 -6.42 23.23
C MET A 124 -8.10 -6.55 23.74
N THR A 125 -9.06 -6.79 22.85
CA THR A 125 -10.47 -7.01 23.24
C THR A 125 -10.60 -8.19 24.20
N SER A 126 -9.88 -9.29 23.94
CA SER A 126 -9.87 -10.47 24.82
C SER A 126 -9.32 -10.17 26.22
N ILE A 127 -8.23 -9.41 26.32
CA ILE A 127 -7.65 -9.00 27.61
C ILE A 127 -8.62 -8.10 28.38
N GLU A 128 -9.24 -7.13 27.71
CA GLU A 128 -10.23 -6.25 28.35
C GLU A 128 -11.46 -6.99 28.84
N ASP A 129 -11.99 -7.93 28.05
CA ASP A 129 -13.12 -8.74 28.44
C ASP A 129 -12.79 -9.70 29.59
N THR A 130 -11.54 -10.16 29.67
CA THR A 130 -11.05 -10.98 30.79
C THR A 130 -10.96 -10.14 32.06
N ASN A 131 -10.38 -8.94 31.98
CA ASN A 131 -10.27 -8.02 33.11
C ASN A 131 -11.66 -7.56 33.60
N ARG A 132 -12.58 -7.26 32.69
CA ARG A 132 -13.97 -6.87 33.02
C ARG A 132 -14.72 -7.99 33.74
N ARG A 133 -14.49 -9.25 33.36
CA ARG A 133 -15.09 -10.42 34.02
C ARG A 133 -14.45 -10.68 35.39
N GLY A 134 -13.13 -10.55 35.52
CA GLY A 134 -12.43 -10.71 36.79
C GLY A 134 -12.84 -9.69 37.85
N LEU A 135 -13.00 -8.41 37.48
CA LEU A 135 -13.46 -7.35 38.39
C LEU A 135 -14.90 -7.55 38.87
N ARG A 136 -15.78 -8.11 38.03
CA ARG A 136 -17.17 -8.44 38.43
C ARG A 136 -17.26 -9.61 39.40
N GLY A 137 -16.30 -10.55 39.36
CA GLY A 137 -16.23 -11.67 40.30
C GLY A 137 -15.61 -11.33 41.66
N GLN A 138 -14.99 -10.15 41.80
CA GLN A 138 -14.34 -9.69 43.04
C GLN A 138 -15.21 -8.75 43.88
N HIS A 139 -16.39 -8.35 43.36
CA HIS A 139 -17.39 -7.53 44.04
C HIS A 139 -18.69 -8.30 44.39
N GLY A 140 -18.63 -9.63 44.42
CA GLY A 140 -19.74 -10.51 44.82
C GLY A 140 -19.50 -11.14 46.19
#